data_AF-A0ABD0QMS4-F1
#
_entry.id   AF-A0ABD0QMS4-F1
#
_cell.length_a   1.000
_cell.length_b   1.000
_cell.length_c   1.000
_cell.angle_alpha   90.00
_cell.angle_beta   90.00
_cell.angle_gamma   90.00
#
_symmetry.space_group_name_H-M   'P 1'
#
loop_
_entity.id
_entity.type
_entity.pdbx_description
1 polymer ?
#
loop_
_entity_poly.entity_id
_entity_poly.type
_entity_poly.pdbx_seq_one_letter_code
_entity_poly.pdbx_strand_id
1 'polypeptide(L)' 'DQLPPGFPTIDMGPQLKVVERTRTATMLCAASGNPDPDISWFKDFLPVNTSNNNGRIKQLRS' A
#
# COMPACT_ATOMS: atom_id res chain seq x y z
N ASP A 1 20.33 7.38 18.26
CA ASP A 1 19.05 7.39 17.51
C ASP A 1 19.26 7.24 15.99
N GLN A 2 19.89 6.15 15.55
CA GLN A 2 19.99 5.81 14.13
C GLN A 2 19.21 4.52 13.88
N LEU A 3 18.38 4.53 12.83
CA LEU A 3 17.68 3.33 12.36
C LEU A 3 18.70 2.30 11.84
N PRO A 4 18.43 0.99 12.02
CA PRO A 4 19.35 -0.04 11.57
C PRO A 4 19.44 -0.06 10.02
N PRO A 5 20.58 -0.49 9.45
CA PRO A 5 20.68 -0.76 8.02
C PRO A 5 19.60 -1.75 7.58
N GLY A 6 18.94 -1.49 6.45
CA GLY A 6 17.85 -2.32 5.95
C GLY A 6 16.47 -2.05 6.58
N PHE A 7 16.37 -1.08 7.50
CA PHE A 7 15.07 -0.64 8.00
C PHE A 7 14.19 -0.11 6.85
N PRO A 8 12.89 -0.47 6.80
CA PRO A 8 12.02 -0.06 5.71
C PRO A 8 11.92 1.45 5.53
N THR A 9 12.06 1.91 4.29
CA THR A 9 11.90 3.31 3.87
C THR A 9 10.83 3.41 2.80
N ILE A 10 9.98 4.43 2.88
CA ILE A 10 8.98 4.71 1.85
C ILE A 10 9.64 5.53 0.75
N ASP A 11 9.92 4.90 -0.38
CA ASP A 11 10.51 5.56 -1.55
C ASP A 11 9.46 6.39 -2.29
N MET A 12 8.21 5.87 -2.36
CA MET A 12 7.08 6.53 -2.97
C MET A 12 5.79 6.22 -2.21
N GLY A 13 5.16 7.25 -1.66
CA GLY A 13 3.86 7.14 -1.01
C GLY A 13 2.67 7.27 -1.99
N PRO A 14 1.48 6.81 -1.57
CA PRO A 14 0.26 7.01 -2.34
C PRO A 14 -0.05 8.50 -2.51
N GLN A 15 -0.49 8.88 -3.70
CA GLN A 15 -0.87 10.24 -4.04
C GLN A 15 -2.39 10.40 -4.08
N LEU A 16 -2.87 11.64 -3.96
CA LEU A 16 -4.28 11.95 -4.14
C LEU A 16 -4.72 11.56 -5.56
N LYS A 17 -5.79 10.78 -5.65
CA LYS A 17 -6.33 10.27 -6.91
C LYS A 17 -7.84 10.47 -6.96
N VAL A 18 -8.31 11.10 -8.03
CA VAL A 18 -9.73 11.27 -8.34
C VAL A 18 -10.10 10.28 -9.43
N VAL A 19 -11.19 9.55 -9.22
CA VAL A 19 -11.69 8.54 -10.16
C VAL A 19 -13.21 8.66 -10.25
N GLU A 20 -13.77 8.42 -11.42
CA GLU A 20 -15.22 8.32 -11.59
C GLU A 20 -15.79 7.13 -10.82
N ARG A 21 -17.05 7.22 -10.42
CA ARG A 21 -17.76 6.11 -9.76
C ARG A 21 -17.70 4.88 -10.67
N THR A 22 -17.60 3.70 -10.08
CA THR A 22 -17.54 2.38 -10.77
C THR A 22 -16.30 2.10 -11.63
N ARG A 23 -15.35 3.04 -11.75
CA ARG A 23 -14.04 2.75 -12.36
C ARG A 23 -13.04 2.25 -11.32
N THR A 24 -12.05 1.49 -11.79
CA THR A 24 -10.96 0.98 -10.95
C THR A 24 -9.98 2.09 -10.61
N ALA A 25 -9.68 2.26 -9.32
CA ALA A 25 -8.57 3.08 -8.84
C ALA A 25 -7.39 2.21 -8.42
N THR A 26 -6.20 2.62 -8.84
CA THR A 26 -4.93 2.03 -8.41
C THR A 26 -4.20 3.03 -7.52
N MET A 27 -3.93 2.64 -6.27
CA MET A 27 -3.06 3.37 -5.34
C MET A 27 -1.67 2.72 -5.39
N LEU A 28 -0.62 3.53 -5.51
CA LEU A 28 0.76 3.07 -5.62
C LEU A 28 1.51 3.32 -4.32
N CYS A 29 2.35 2.37 -3.94
CA CYS A 29 3.28 2.49 -2.81
C CYS A 29 4.55 1.71 -3.18
N ALA A 30 5.71 2.33 -2.99
CA ALA A 30 7.00 1.68 -3.09
C ALA A 30 7.75 1.88 -1.77
N ALA A 31 8.27 0.78 -1.23
CA ALA A 31 9.13 0.80 -0.06
C ALA A 31 10.33 -0.10 -0.32
N SER A 32 11.47 0.31 0.19
CA SER A 32 12.72 -0.44 0.15
C SER A 32 13.12 -0.84 1.56
N GLY A 33 13.84 -1.94 1.69
CA GLY A 33 14.25 -2.50 2.97
C GLY A 33 15.02 -3.80 2.74
N ASN A 34 15.71 -4.28 3.77
CA ASN A 34 16.34 -5.60 3.74
C ASN A 34 16.12 -6.28 5.10
N PRO A 35 15.27 -7.33 5.18
CA PRO A 35 14.57 -8.01 4.08
C PRO A 35 13.46 -7.16 3.43
N ASP A 36 12.96 -7.60 2.27
CA ASP A 36 11.91 -6.91 1.52
C ASP A 36 10.69 -6.60 2.42
N PRO A 37 10.22 -5.34 2.46
CA PRO A 37 9.18 -4.93 3.39
C PRO A 37 7.79 -5.41 2.99
N ASP A 38 6.98 -5.76 3.98
CA ASP A 38 5.57 -6.05 3.78
C ASP A 38 4.70 -4.78 3.76
N ILE A 39 3.93 -4.61 2.69
CA ILE A 39 3.01 -3.49 2.53
C ILE A 39 1.61 -3.86 3.04
N SER A 40 1.09 -3.03 3.95
CA SER A 40 -0.28 -3.09 4.47
C SER A 40 -1.01 -1.76 4.26
N TRP A 41 -2.31 -1.81 3.99
CA TRP A 41 -3.12 -0.62 3.66
C TRP A 41 -4.13 -0.29 4.75
N PHE A 42 -4.27 1.00 5.02
CA PHE A 42 -5.27 1.55 5.94
C PHE A 42 -6.10 2.62 5.23
N LYS A 43 -7.39 2.69 5.57
CA LYS A 43 -8.31 3.75 5.15
C LYS A 43 -9.07 4.24 6.37
N ASP A 44 -9.07 5.55 6.58
CA ASP A 44 -9.72 6.19 7.74
C ASP A 44 -9.30 5.52 9.07
N PHE A 45 -8.00 5.22 9.19
CA PHE A 45 -7.38 4.53 10.33
C PHE A 45 -7.83 3.08 10.58
N LEU A 46 -8.55 2.46 9.62
CA LEU A 46 -8.95 1.07 9.69
C LEU A 46 -8.21 0.20 8.67
N PRO A 47 -7.82 -1.04 9.02
CA PRO A 47 -7.12 -1.93 8.10
C PRO A 47 -8.02 -2.31 6.92
N VAL A 48 -7.47 -2.26 5.71
CA VAL A 48 -8.19 -2.69 4.50
C VAL A 48 -8.10 -4.20 4.40
N ASN A 49 -9.26 -4.87 4.45
CA ASN A 49 -9.34 -6.31 4.23
C ASN A 49 -9.38 -6.61 2.72
N THR A 50 -8.34 -7.28 2.23
CA THR A 50 -8.20 -7.69 0.82
C THR A 50 -8.69 -9.12 0.55
N SER A 51 -8.92 -9.93 1.58
CA SER A 51 -9.33 -11.34 1.44
C SER A 51 -10.85 -11.50 1.32
N ASN A 52 -11.64 -10.69 2.03
CA ASN A 52 -13.09 -10.80 2.09
C ASN A 52 -13.79 -9.63 1.37
N ASN A 53 -13.52 -9.47 0.07
CA ASN A 53 -14.09 -8.36 -0.73
C ASN A 53 -14.61 -8.77 -2.11
N ASN A 54 -14.96 -10.04 -2.30
CA ASN A 54 -15.47 -10.58 -3.59
C ASN A 54 -14.64 -10.17 -4.82
N GLY A 55 -13.32 -10.01 -4.64
CA GLY A 55 -12.40 -9.58 -5.70
C GLY A 55 -12.44 -8.09 -6.07
N ARG A 56 -13.22 -7.24 -5.39
CA ARG A 56 -13.35 -5.80 -5.69
C ARG A 56 -12.14 -4.98 -5.25
N ILE A 57 -11.48 -5.39 -4.16
CA ILE A 57 -10.20 -4.82 -3.72
C ILE A 57 -9.15 -5.91 -3.83
N LYS A 58 -8.04 -5.59 -4.50
CA LYS A 58 -6.90 -6.50 -4.68
C LYS A 58 -5.62 -5.74 -4.38
N GLN A 59 -4.72 -6.38 -3.63
CA GLN A 59 -3.35 -5.90 -3.49
C GLN A 59 -2.50 -6.59 -4.56
N LEU A 60 -1.94 -5.80 -5.47
CA LEU A 60 -0.99 -6.26 -6.47
C LEU A 60 0.41 -6.00 -5.91
N ARG A 61 1.28 -7.00 -5.98
CA ARG A 61 2.72 -6.85 -5.71
C ARG A 61 3.45 -7.06 -7.03
N SER A 62 4.42 -6.18 -7.32
CA SER A 62 5.35 -6.36 -8.44
C SER A 62 6.52 -7.25 -8.03
#